data_AF-A0A919M3S2-F1
#
_entry.id   AF-A0A919M3S2-F1
#
_cell.length_a   1.000
_cell.length_b   1.000
_cell.length_c   1.000
_cell.angle_alpha   90.00
_cell.angle_beta   90.00
_cell.angle_gamma   90.00
#
_symmetry.space_group_name_H-M   'P 1'
#
loop_
_entity.id
_entity.type
_entity.pdbx_description
1 polymer ?
#
loop_
_entity_poly.entity_id
_entity_poly.type
_entity_poly.pdbx_seq_one_letter_code
_entity_poly.pdbx_strand_id
1 'polypeptide(L)'
;MVTNTLYHGVYFSELLYHVARMTEDKGRQLILADGKHSAQEEREAIQYLLDLRCDAIIIYPRFLTVDEMDEIVENHSQPIMVLNRRLRRHASHCVWSDQKPRRCG
;
A
#
# COMPACT_ATOMS: atom_id res chain seq x y z
N MET A 1 -23.53 7.23 6.62
CA MET A 1 -22.42 7.04 5.67
C MET A 1 -21.21 7.74 6.25
N VAL A 2 -20.22 7.00 6.75
CA VAL A 2 -19.03 7.60 7.35
C VAL A 2 -18.17 8.16 6.22
N THR A 3 -18.25 9.47 6.07
CA THR A 3 -17.37 10.30 5.24
C THR A 3 -15.96 10.21 5.80
N ASN A 4 -15.19 9.22 5.33
CA ASN A 4 -13.81 9.09 5.75
C ASN A 4 -12.91 9.94 4.84
N THR A 5 -12.59 11.13 5.32
CA THR A 5 -11.62 12.10 4.80
C THR A 5 -10.17 11.55 4.76
N LEU A 6 -9.95 10.25 5.00
CA LEU A 6 -8.64 9.61 4.89
C LEU A 6 -8.18 9.30 3.45
N TYR A 7 -9.06 9.36 2.44
CA TYR A 7 -8.67 9.25 1.03
C TYR A 7 -8.07 10.57 0.53
N HIS A 8 -6.84 10.86 0.93
CA HIS A 8 -6.10 12.01 0.41
C HIS A 8 -5.82 11.82 -1.09
N GLY A 9 -6.72 12.36 -1.92
CA GLY A 9 -6.50 12.63 -3.34
C GLY A 9 -7.19 11.66 -4.30
N VAL A 10 -7.71 12.22 -5.39
CA VAL A 10 -8.36 11.55 -6.53
C VAL A 10 -7.54 10.35 -7.05
N TYR A 11 -6.22 10.42 -6.92
CA TYR A 11 -5.25 9.40 -7.31
C TYR A 11 -5.45 8.04 -6.64
N PHE A 12 -5.78 7.99 -5.35
CA PHE A 12 -5.88 6.70 -4.66
C PHE A 12 -7.15 5.94 -5.06
N SER A 13 -8.28 6.65 -5.14
CA SER A 13 -9.55 6.06 -5.60
C SER A 13 -9.46 5.58 -7.04
N GLU A 14 -8.78 6.35 -7.91
CA GLU A 14 -8.56 5.98 -9.31
C GLU A 14 -7.62 4.77 -9.43
N LEU A 15 -6.53 4.74 -8.67
CA LEU A 15 -5.61 3.60 -8.61
C LEU A 15 -6.33 2.34 -8.12
N LEU A 16 -7.11 2.44 -7.04
CA LEU A 16 -7.93 1.33 -6.55
C LEU A 16 -8.93 0.85 -7.60
N TYR A 17 -9.58 1.77 -8.32
CA TYR A 17 -10.51 1.43 -9.39
C TYR A 17 -9.82 0.67 -10.53
N HIS A 18 -8.63 1.14 -10.96
CA HIS A 18 -7.84 0.44 -11.98
C HIS A 18 -7.36 -0.94 -11.51
N VAL A 19 -6.90 -1.04 -10.26
CA VAL A 19 -6.51 -2.31 -9.66
C VAL A 19 -7.71 -3.26 -9.59
N ALA A 20 -8.86 -2.80 -9.13
CA ALA A 20 -10.09 -3.59 -9.08
C ALA A 20 -10.47 -4.11 -10.47
N ARG A 21 -10.51 -3.23 -11.49
CA ARG A 21 -10.78 -3.63 -12.87
C ARG A 21 -9.79 -4.64 -13.42
N MET A 22 -8.48 -4.45 -13.20
CA MET A 22 -7.46 -5.42 -13.63
C MET A 22 -7.58 -6.76 -12.90
N THR A 23 -7.98 -6.73 -11.64
CA THR A 23 -8.14 -7.93 -10.80
C THR A 23 -9.38 -8.71 -11.24
N GLU A 24 -10.50 -8.02 -11.50
CA GLU A 24 -11.72 -8.60 -12.07
C GLU A 24 -11.49 -9.19 -13.47
N ASP A 25 -10.79 -8.47 -14.36
CA ASP A 25 -10.48 -8.93 -15.72
C ASP A 25 -9.62 -10.21 -15.71
N LYS A 26 -8.77 -10.36 -14.67
CA LYS A 26 -7.96 -11.56 -14.44
C LYS A 26 -8.68 -12.64 -13.60
N GLY A 27 -9.95 -12.43 -13.23
CA GLY A 27 -10.73 -13.36 -12.39
C GLY A 27 -10.19 -13.53 -10.97
N ARG A 28 -9.47 -12.55 -10.45
CA ARG A 28 -8.90 -12.56 -9.09
C ARG A 28 -9.81 -11.75 -8.15
N GLN A 29 -9.68 -11.99 -6.85
CA GLN A 29 -10.37 -11.19 -5.84
C GLN A 29 -9.46 -10.10 -5.29
N LEU A 30 -9.98 -8.88 -5.20
CA LEU A 30 -9.33 -7.77 -4.53
C LEU A 30 -9.81 -7.71 -3.08
N ILE A 31 -8.88 -7.72 -2.12
CA ILE A 31 -9.18 -7.61 -0.69
C ILE A 31 -8.61 -6.29 -0.20
N LEU A 32 -9.44 -5.53 0.51
CA LEU A 32 -9.05 -4.26 1.14
C LEU A 32 -9.03 -4.46 2.65
N ALA A 33 -7.86 -4.24 3.26
CA ALA A 33 -7.69 -4.21 4.70
C ALA A 33 -7.35 -2.78 5.13
N ASP A 34 -8.06 -2.26 6.12
CA ASP A 34 -7.79 -0.95 6.71
C ASP A 34 -6.86 -1.11 7.93
N GLY A 35 -5.69 -0.47 7.85
CA GLY A 35 -4.67 -0.48 8.92
C GLY A 35 -4.95 0.50 10.07
N LYS A 36 -6.08 1.22 10.05
CA LYS A 36 -6.54 2.11 11.14
C LYS A 36 -5.51 3.18 11.55
N HIS A 37 -5.11 3.24 12.83
CA HIS A 37 -4.44 4.40 13.44
C HIS A 37 -3.15 4.08 14.20
N SER A 38 -2.59 2.88 14.06
CA SER A 38 -1.35 2.51 14.73
C SER A 38 -0.46 1.62 13.86
N ALA A 39 0.86 1.69 14.07
CA ALA A 39 1.82 0.86 13.33
C ALA A 39 1.61 -0.64 13.61
N GLN A 40 1.17 -0.99 14.82
CA GLN A 40 0.86 -2.37 15.19
C GLN A 40 -0.36 -2.89 14.41
N GLU A 41 -1.44 -2.12 14.34
CA GLU A 41 -2.64 -2.50 13.57
C GLU A 41 -2.35 -2.58 12.06
N GLU A 42 -1.55 -1.67 11.51
CA GLU A 42 -1.10 -1.77 10.12
C GLU A 42 -0.33 -3.08 9.89
N ARG A 43 0.56 -3.46 10.82
CA ARG A 43 1.32 -4.72 10.73
C ARG A 43 0.41 -5.95 10.81
N GLU A 44 -0.58 -5.93 11.69
CA GLU A 44 -1.58 -7.01 11.78
C GLU A 44 -2.43 -7.11 10.52
N ALA A 45 -2.82 -5.98 9.92
CA ALA A 45 -3.53 -5.96 8.64
C ALA A 45 -2.69 -6.56 7.50
N ILE A 46 -1.39 -6.27 7.47
CA ILE A 46 -0.47 -6.88 6.51
C ILE A 46 -0.37 -8.39 6.75
N GLN A 47 -0.20 -8.83 8.00
CA GLN A 47 -0.16 -10.25 8.34
C GLN A 47 -1.44 -10.97 7.94
N TYR A 48 -2.59 -10.34 8.12
CA TYR A 48 -3.87 -10.89 7.68
C TYR A 48 -3.92 -11.12 6.17
N LEU A 49 -3.42 -10.17 5.36
CA LEU A 49 -3.32 -10.33 3.90
C LEU A 49 -2.31 -11.41 3.49
N LEU A 50 -1.21 -11.54 4.23
CA LEU A 50 -0.21 -12.60 4.03
C LEU A 50 -0.80 -13.98 4.34
N ASP A 51 -1.56 -14.11 5.42
CA ASP A 51 -2.23 -15.34 5.85
C ASP A 51 -3.31 -15.78 4.85
N LEU A 52 -3.96 -14.81 4.19
CA LEU A 52 -4.88 -15.04 3.08
C LEU A 52 -4.18 -15.51 1.79
N ARG A 53 -2.85 -15.64 1.80
CA ARG A 53 -2.02 -16.11 0.69
C ARG A 53 -2.25 -15.29 -0.58
N CYS A 54 -2.40 -13.97 -0.43
CA CYS A 54 -2.54 -13.06 -1.56
C CYS A 54 -1.30 -13.13 -2.47
N ASP A 55 -1.53 -13.17 -3.78
CA ASP A 55 -0.44 -13.21 -4.78
C ASP A 55 0.36 -11.90 -4.85
N ALA A 56 -0.24 -10.79 -4.43
CA ALA A 56 0.39 -9.48 -4.35
C ALA A 56 -0.30 -8.65 -3.28
N ILE A 57 0.46 -7.80 -2.60
CA ILE A 57 -0.04 -6.94 -1.53
C ILE A 57 0.36 -5.50 -1.84
N ILE A 58 -0.59 -4.57 -1.76
CA ILE A 58 -0.34 -3.14 -1.91
C ILE A 58 -0.53 -2.49 -0.55
N ILE A 59 0.50 -1.83 -0.05
CA ILE A 59 0.50 -1.19 1.27
C ILE A 59 0.64 0.32 1.09
N TYR A 60 -0.19 1.06 1.82
CA TYR A 60 -0.10 2.51 1.96
C TYR A 60 0.23 2.83 3.43
N PRO A 61 1.52 2.89 3.81
CA PRO A 61 1.93 2.97 5.20
C PRO A 61 1.86 4.42 5.68
N ARG A 62 1.04 4.66 6.71
CA ARG A 62 0.97 5.97 7.36
C ARG A 62 1.87 6.01 8.58
N PHE A 63 1.91 4.93 9.37
CA PHE A 63 2.64 4.88 10.65
C PHE A 63 3.88 3.99 10.61
N LEU A 64 3.87 2.86 9.88
CA LEU A 64 5.04 1.99 9.74
C LEU A 64 6.28 2.75 9.28
N THR A 65 7.46 2.39 9.76
CA THR A 65 8.74 2.97 9.30
C THR A 65 9.25 2.26 8.03
N VAL A 66 10.20 2.89 7.32
CA VAL A 66 10.80 2.29 6.11
C VAL A 66 11.56 1.00 6.44
N ASP A 67 12.23 0.97 7.59
CA ASP A 67 13.03 -0.18 8.01
C ASP A 67 12.14 -1.39 8.33
N GLU A 68 11.02 -1.18 9.04
CA GLU A 68 10.04 -2.26 9.30
C GLU A 68 9.42 -2.81 8.02
N MET A 69 9.17 -1.95 7.03
CA MET A 69 8.66 -2.41 5.74
C MET A 69 9.70 -3.20 4.96
N ASP A 70 10.97 -2.75 4.95
CA ASP A 70 12.05 -3.50 4.32
C ASP A 70 12.20 -4.88 5.00
N GLU A 71 12.07 -4.99 6.33
CA GLU A 71 12.06 -6.28 7.03
C GLU A 71 10.87 -7.17 6.61
N ILE A 72 9.67 -6.61 6.48
CA ILE A 72 8.48 -7.39 6.07
C ILE A 72 8.66 -7.90 4.64
N VAL A 73 9.17 -7.06 3.74
CA VAL A 73 9.46 -7.40 2.34
C VAL A 73 10.58 -8.45 2.23
N GLU A 74 11.62 -8.36 3.06
CA GLU A 74 12.71 -9.34 3.08
C GLU A 74 12.26 -10.71 3.63
N ASN A 75 11.35 -10.72 4.60
CA ASN A 75 10.86 -11.96 5.20
C ASN A 75 9.80 -12.68 4.35
N HIS A 76 9.21 -12.01 3.36
CA HIS A 76 8.13 -12.58 2.53
C HIS A 76 8.50 -12.58 1.06
N SER A 77 8.40 -13.74 0.43
CA SER A 77 8.64 -13.90 -1.02
C SER A 77 7.51 -13.34 -1.90
N GLN A 78 6.40 -12.92 -1.31
CA GLN A 78 5.28 -12.31 -2.02
C GLN A 78 5.63 -10.88 -2.45
N PRO A 79 5.20 -10.45 -3.66
CA PRO A 79 5.43 -9.10 -4.12
C PRO A 79 4.58 -8.12 -3.31
N ILE A 80 5.23 -7.43 -2.36
CA ILE A 80 4.66 -6.33 -1.61
C ILE A 80 5.04 -5.04 -2.34
N MET A 81 4.04 -4.22 -2.68
CA MET A 81 4.22 -2.92 -3.32
C MET A 81 3.86 -1.81 -2.34
N VAL A 82 4.79 -0.91 -2.10
CA VAL A 82 4.59 0.22 -1.18
C VAL A 82 4.31 1.50 -1.98
N LEU A 83 3.17 2.12 -1.68
CA LEU A 83 2.74 3.38 -2.29
C LEU A 83 3.07 4.58 -1.39
N ASN A 84 3.39 5.72 -2.01
CA ASN A 84 3.62 7.01 -1.33
C ASN A 84 4.75 7.02 -0.29
N ARG A 85 5.64 6.02 -0.32
CA ARG A 85 6.93 6.05 0.36
C ARG A 85 8.00 5.52 -0.56
N ARG A 86 9.23 5.99 -0.35
CA ARG A 86 10.42 5.50 -1.04
C ARG A 86 11.12 4.50 -0.13
N LEU A 87 11.02 3.20 -0.44
CA LEU A 87 11.84 2.16 0.18
C LEU A 87 13.31 2.40 -0.20
N ARG A 88 14.22 2.17 0.76
CA ARG A 88 15.66 2.40 0.55
C ARG A 88 16.33 1.22 -0.13
N ARG A 89 15.91 -0.01 0.19
CA ARG A 89 16.56 -1.24 -0.29
C ARG A 89 15.85 -1.86 -1.51
N HIS A 90 14.53 -1.70 -1.62
CA HIS A 90 13.71 -2.32 -2.68
C HIS A 90 13.00 -1.27 -3.56
N ALA A 91 13.77 -0.45 -4.27
CA ALA A 91 13.23 0.62 -5.12
C ALA A 91 12.28 0.12 -6.23
N SER A 92 12.46 -1.13 -6.70
CA SER A 92 11.60 -1.78 -7.71
C SER A 92 10.18 -2.07 -7.21
N HIS A 93 9.99 -2.11 -5.89
CA HIS A 93 8.72 -2.39 -5.21
C HIS A 93 8.02 -1.13 -4.71
N CYS A 94 8.54 0.04 -5.05
CA CYS A 94 8.01 1.33 -4.62
C CYS A 94 7.54 2.17 -5.80
N VAL A 95 6.26 2.52 -5.79
CA VAL A 95 5.74 3.59 -6.65
C VAL A 95 5.55 4.82 -5.78
N TRP A 96 6.46 5.77 -5.95
CA TRP A 96 6.41 7.06 -5.26
C TRP A 96 6.35 8.17 -6.30
N SER A 97 5.54 9.18 -6.05
CA SER A 97 5.53 10.41 -6.84
C SER A 97 6.37 11.43 -6.09
N ASP A 98 7.44 11.94 -6.72
CA ASP A 98 8.16 13.10 -6.21
C ASP A 98 7.28 14.34 -6.39
N GLN A 99 6.28 14.52 -5.52
CA GLN A 99 5.66 15.82 -5.35
C GLN A 99 6.66 16.71 -4.62
N LYS A 100 7.70 17.12 -5.35
CA LYS A 100 8.51 18.27 -4.97
C LYS A 100 7.52 19.44 -4.88
N PRO A 101 7.28 20.05 -3.72
CA PRO A 101 6.52 21.28 -3.68
C PRO A 101 7.28 22.22 -4.61
N ARG A 102 6.65 22.57 -5.74
CA ARG A 102 7.16 23.64 -6.59
C ARG A 102 7.16 24.87 -5.68
N ARG A 103 8.32 25.16 -5.08
CA ARG A 103 8.67 26.51 -4.66
C ARG A 103 8.59 27.33 -5.95
N CYS A 104 7.44 27.94 -6.17
CA CYS A 104 7.38 29.13 -6.99
C CYS A 104 8.30 30.14 -6.30
N GLY A 105 9.24 30.67 -7.08
CA GLY A 105 10.20 31.68 -6.63
C GLY A 105 9.54 33.03 -6.36
#